data_AF-U7QQ65-F1
#
_entry.id   AF-U7QQ65-F1
#
_cell.length_a   1.000
_cell.length_b   1.000
_cell.length_c   1.000
_cell.angle_alpha   90.00
_cell.angle_beta   90.00
_cell.angle_gamma   90.00
#
_symmetry.space_group_name_H-M   'P 1'
#
loop_
_entity.id
_entity.type
_entity.pdbx_description
1 polymer ?
#
loop_
_entity_poly.entity_id
_entity_poly.type
_entity_poly.pdbx_seq_one_letter_code
_entity_poly.pdbx_strand_id
1 'polypeptide(L)' 'TLRQLLVLCARTFILHIEHRKGKLADWVKQQLERKHSNIVACALANKLARIAWAITTQHTVFVA' A
#
# COMPACT_ATOMS: atom_id res chain seq x y z
N THR A 1 12.37 -13.01 -0.55
CA THR A 1 11.61 -13.11 0.72
C THR A 1 10.86 -11.80 0.97
N LEU A 2 9.71 -11.83 1.65
CA LEU A 2 8.70 -10.77 1.90
C LEU A 2 8.95 -9.33 1.37
N ARG A 3 10.11 -8.74 1.64
CA ARG A 3 10.61 -7.48 1.07
C ARG A 3 10.48 -7.39 -0.46
N GLN A 4 10.80 -8.44 -1.21
CA GLN A 4 10.67 -8.43 -2.68
C GLN A 4 9.20 -8.38 -3.13
N LEU A 5 8.31 -9.12 -2.46
CA LEU A 5 6.88 -9.10 -2.76
C LEU A 5 6.27 -7.74 -2.45
N LEU A 6 6.64 -7.15 -1.31
CA LEU A 6 6.19 -5.81 -0.90
C LEU A 6 6.65 -4.73 -1.90
N VAL A 7 7.89 -4.80 -2.39
CA VAL A 7 8.39 -3.87 -3.41
C VAL A 7 7.68 -4.07 -4.74
N LEU A 8 7.39 -5.32 -5.14
CA LEU A 8 6.69 -5.60 -6.40
C LEU A 8 5.25 -5.08 -6.36
N CYS A 9 4.48 -5.39 -5.33
CA CYS A 9 3.10 -4.91 -5.15
C CYS A 9 3.03 -3.39 -5.06
N ALA A 10 4.00 -2.76 -4.41
CA ALA A 10 3.99 -1.33 -4.28
C ALA A 10 4.45 -0.62 -5.56
N ARG A 11 5.36 -1.21 -6.35
CA ARG A 11 5.69 -0.74 -7.70
C ARG A 11 4.49 -0.83 -8.64
N THR A 12 3.76 -1.95 -8.65
CA THR A 12 2.56 -2.07 -9.49
C THR A 12 1.48 -1.08 -9.07
N PHE A 13 1.35 -0.80 -7.78
CA PHE A 13 0.42 0.23 -7.29
C PHE A 13 0.85 1.64 -7.70
N ILE A 14 2.14 1.98 -7.59
CA ILE A 14 2.68 3.27 -8.07
C ILE A 14 2.49 3.40 -9.59
N LEU A 15 2.71 2.35 -10.37
CA LEU A 15 2.48 2.35 -11.82
C LEU A 15 1.01 2.63 -12.17
N HIS A 16 0.06 2.15 -11.35
CA HIS A 16 -1.37 2.38 -11.58
C HIS A 16 -1.93 3.57 -10.78
N ILE A 17 -1.08 4.36 -10.10
CA ILE A 17 -1.50 5.49 -9.25
C ILE A 17 -2.04 6.66 -10.06
N GLU A 18 -1.60 6.81 -11.32
CA GLU A 18 -2.06 7.89 -12.19
C GLU A 18 -3.53 7.73 -12.57
N HIS A 19 -3.98 6.51 -12.79
CA HIS A 19 -5.36 6.19 -13.14
C HIS A 19 -6.28 6.01 -11.93
N ARG A 20 -5.74 5.82 -10.72
CA ARG A 20 -6.55 5.75 -9.49
C ARG A 20 -6.74 7.14 -8.88
N LYS A 21 -8.00 7.53 -8.67
CA LYS A 21 -8.37 8.74 -7.92
C LYS A 21 -8.88 8.37 -6.52
N GLY A 22 -8.40 9.07 -5.50
CA GLY A 22 -8.83 8.87 -4.10
C GLY A 22 -7.78 9.36 -3.09
N LYS A 23 -8.18 9.51 -1.81
CA LYS A 23 -7.31 10.01 -0.72
C LYS A 23 -5.99 9.23 -0.57
N LEU A 24 -6.02 7.92 -0.86
CA LEU A 24 -4.82 7.08 -0.84
C LEU A 24 -3.89 7.39 -2.01
N ALA A 25 -4.43 7.61 -3.20
CA ALA A 25 -3.65 7.93 -4.39
C ALA A 25 -3.00 9.32 -4.29
N ASP A 26 -3.75 10.30 -3.77
CA ASP A 26 -3.26 11.65 -3.49
C ASP A 26 -2.12 11.63 -2.47
N TRP A 27 -2.30 10.88 -1.36
CA TRP A 27 -1.25 10.69 -0.36
C TRP A 27 0.01 10.05 -0.95
N VAL A 28 -0.12 9.01 -1.79
CA VAL A 28 1.03 8.37 -2.45
C VAL A 28 1.73 9.34 -3.42
N LYS A 29 0.99 10.16 -4.18
CA LYS A 29 1.55 11.19 -5.07
C LYS A 29 2.35 12.24 -4.28
N GLN A 30 1.78 12.77 -3.19
CA GLN A 30 2.52 13.69 -2.30
C GLN A 30 3.77 13.04 -1.69
N GLN A 31 3.72 11.74 -1.38
CA GLN A 31 4.92 11.04 -0.89
C GLN A 31 5.96 10.82 -1.99
N LEU A 32 5.55 10.58 -3.24
CA LEU A 32 6.45 10.48 -4.40
C LEU A 32 7.14 11.80 -4.73
N GLU A 33 6.45 12.92 -4.53
CA GLU A 33 7.06 14.26 -4.69
C GLU A 33 8.15 14.54 -3.64
N ARG A 34 8.04 13.93 -2.45
CA ARG A 34 8.95 14.17 -1.33
C ARG A 34 10.02 13.09 -1.13
N LYS A 35 9.77 11.87 -1.60
CA LYS A 35 10.61 10.69 -1.32
C LYS A 35 10.71 9.77 -2.52
N HIS A 36 11.85 9.08 -2.62
CA HIS A 36 12.11 8.11 -3.67
C HIS A 36 11.07 6.97 -3.70
N SER A 37 10.71 6.50 -4.89
CA SER A 37 9.65 5.50 -5.11
C SER A 37 9.81 4.22 -4.28
N ASN A 38 11.04 3.83 -3.95
CA ASN A 38 11.30 2.67 -3.09
C ASN A 38 10.85 2.87 -1.63
N ILE A 39 10.95 4.09 -1.09
CA ILE A 39 10.51 4.40 0.28
C ILE A 39 8.98 4.49 0.32
N VAL A 40 8.39 5.14 -0.68
CA VAL A 40 6.92 5.22 -0.84
C VAL A 40 6.34 3.83 -0.99
N ALA A 41 7.03 2.95 -1.73
CA ALA A 41 6.64 1.56 -1.90
C ALA A 41 6.55 0.82 -0.56
N CYS A 42 7.59 0.91 0.28
CA CYS A 42 7.58 0.33 1.63
C CYS A 42 6.49 0.95 2.53
N ALA A 43 6.28 2.26 2.47
CA ALA A 43 5.28 2.93 3.29
C ALA A 43 3.85 2.51 2.92
N LEU A 44 3.57 2.39 1.63
CA LEU A 44 2.30 1.87 1.12
C LEU A 44 2.08 0.42 1.54
N ALA A 45 3.10 -0.42 1.37
CA ALA A 45 3.10 -1.80 1.84
C ALA A 45 2.76 -1.90 3.34
N ASN A 46 3.38 -1.06 4.16
CA ASN A 46 3.11 -1.04 5.60
C ASN A 46 1.68 -0.54 5.92
N LYS A 47 1.16 0.41 5.14
CA LYS A 47 -0.23 0.89 5.27
C LYS A 47 -1.25 -0.19 4.90
N LEU A 48 -1.00 -0.94 3.84
CA LEU A 48 -1.83 -2.09 3.43
C LEU A 48 -1.73 -3.22 4.44
N ALA A 49 -0.53 -3.52 4.94
CA ALA A 49 -0.34 -4.51 6.00
C ALA A 49 -1.11 -4.12 7.27
N ARG A 50 -1.13 -2.84 7.65
CA ARG A 50 -1.96 -2.35 8.77
C ARG A 50 -3.46 -2.47 8.51
N ILE A 51 -3.93 -2.24 7.28
CA ILE A 51 -5.35 -2.42 6.92
C ILE A 51 -5.71 -3.90 6.97
N ALA A 52 -4.91 -4.77 6.34
CA ALA A 52 -5.08 -6.21 6.36
C ALA A 52 -5.03 -6.74 7.80
N TRP A 53 -4.07 -6.28 8.59
CA TRP A 53 -3.97 -6.60 10.01
C TRP A 53 -5.21 -6.14 10.76
N ALA A 54 -5.64 -4.89 10.61
CA ALA A 54 -6.85 -4.40 11.26
C ALA A 54 -8.08 -5.23 10.88
N ILE A 55 -8.20 -5.70 9.64
CA ILE A 55 -9.26 -6.61 9.20
C ILE A 55 -9.12 -7.98 9.87
N THR A 56 -7.94 -8.60 9.81
CA THR A 56 -7.68 -9.91 10.43
C THR A 56 -7.87 -9.87 11.94
N THR A 57 -7.35 -8.85 12.63
CA THR A 57 -7.47 -8.69 14.08
C THR A 57 -8.84 -8.22 14.54
N GLN A 58 -9.63 -7.59 13.68
CA GLN A 58 -11.03 -7.27 13.99
C GLN A 58 -11.94 -8.51 13.97
N HIS A 59 -11.42 -9.69 13.60
CA HIS A 59 -12.00 -11.00 13.97
C HIS A 59 -13.54 -11.08 13.88
N THR A 60 -14.16 -10.49 12.85
CA THR A 60 -15.42 -11.04 12.37
C THR A 60 -15.03 -12.30 11.63
N VAL A 61 -15.01 -13.41 12.37
CA VAL A 61 -14.99 -14.75 11.82
C VAL A 61 -16.04 -14.74 10.72
N PHE A 62 -15.62 -14.74 9.44
CA PHE A 62 -16.53 -15.03 8.35
C PHE A 62 -16.83 -16.51 8.49
N VAL A 63 -17.86 -16.81 9.30
CA VAL A 63 -18.59 -18.07 9.20
C VAL A 63 -19.30 -17.97 7.86
N ALA A 64 -18.74 -18.68 6.88
CA ALA A 64 -19.36 -18.89 5.58
C ALA A 64 -20.70 -19.64 5.74
#